data_AF-A0A2T0RUM0-F1
#
_entry.id   AF-A0A2T0RUM0-F1
#
_cell.length_a   1.000
_cell.length_b   1.000
_cell.length_c   1.000
_cell.angle_alpha   90.00
_cell.angle_beta   90.00
_cell.angle_gamma   90.00
#
_symmetry.space_group_name_H-M   'P 1'
#
loop_
_entity.id
_entity.type
_entity.pdbx_description
1 polymer ?
#
loop_
_entity_poly.entity_id
_entity_poly.type
_entity_poly.pdbx_seq_one_letter_code
_entity_poly.pdbx_strand_id
1 'polypeptide(L)'
;MDRMQQLAILRGQYPSTTSAAQTLFVVAGDLKDNNVVPAWTDADGVDLAPRFFEDCLDETIGWAVRESGETDPKRLLAFLERILAQYFDACPDAGISQGRVVNRLSERIDEGCVAFREAKKALDADARSAA
;
A
#
# COMPACT_ATOMS: atom_id res chain seq x y z
N MET A 1 -20.73 14.19 3.44
CA MET A 1 -19.97 13.42 4.44
C MET A 1 -18.60 14.07 4.52
N ASP A 2 -18.11 14.36 5.72
CA ASP A 2 -16.81 15.01 5.90
C ASP A 2 -15.66 14.09 5.41
N ARG A 3 -14.56 14.66 4.90
CA ARG A 3 -13.43 13.88 4.35
C ARG A 3 -12.77 13.03 5.44
N MET A 4 -12.68 13.58 6.65
CA MET A 4 -12.21 12.84 7.83
C MET A 4 -13.14 11.69 8.20
N GLN A 5 -14.47 11.83 7.98
CA GLN A 5 -15.41 10.73 8.18
C GLN A 5 -15.23 9.62 7.12
N GLN A 6 -14.96 9.96 5.86
CA GLN A 6 -14.70 8.96 4.82
C GLN A 6 -13.44 8.15 5.11
N LEU A 7 -12.37 8.82 5.54
CA LEU A 7 -11.13 8.15 5.96
C LEU A 7 -11.37 7.27 7.21
N ALA A 8 -12.14 7.75 8.18
CA ALA A 8 -12.50 6.96 9.36
C ALA A 8 -13.32 5.71 9.01
N ILE A 9 -14.24 5.81 8.04
CA ILE A 9 -15.01 4.67 7.54
C ILE A 9 -14.10 3.65 6.85
N LEU A 10 -13.19 4.12 5.98
CA LEU A 10 -12.22 3.24 5.33
C LEU A 10 -11.31 2.55 6.34
N ARG A 11 -10.83 3.27 7.35
CA ARG A 11 -10.04 2.69 8.45
C ARG A 11 -10.83 1.64 9.25
N GLY A 12 -12.14 1.83 9.39
CA GLY A 12 -13.00 0.84 10.03
C GLY A 12 -13.23 -0.43 9.21
N GLN A 13 -13.20 -0.32 7.87
CA GLN A 13 -13.41 -1.45 6.95
C GLN A 13 -12.11 -2.18 6.57
N TYR A 14 -11.03 -1.42 6.40
CA TYR A 14 -9.73 -1.87 5.88
C TYR A 14 -8.60 -1.28 6.73
N PRO A 15 -8.52 -1.62 8.03
CA PRO A 15 -7.61 -0.96 8.97
C PRO A 15 -6.14 -1.12 8.58
N SER A 16 -5.73 -2.30 8.11
CA SER A 16 -4.33 -2.60 7.79
C SER A 16 -3.94 -1.97 6.47
N THR A 17 -4.79 -2.07 5.44
CA THR A 17 -4.57 -1.41 4.15
C THR A 17 -4.48 0.11 4.32
N THR A 18 -5.39 0.67 5.11
CA THR A 18 -5.44 2.11 5.37
C THR A 18 -4.20 2.58 6.14
N SER A 19 -3.69 1.79 7.09
CA SER A 19 -2.44 2.11 7.81
C SER A 19 -1.21 2.00 6.90
N ALA A 20 -1.10 0.94 6.10
CA ALA A 20 0.02 0.75 5.17
C ALA A 20 0.06 1.83 4.09
N ALA A 21 -1.11 2.20 3.52
CA ALA A 21 -1.22 3.29 2.57
C ALA A 21 -0.78 4.64 3.16
N GLN A 22 -1.03 4.88 4.45
CA GLN A 22 -0.53 6.07 5.14
C GLN A 22 1.00 6.07 5.24
N THR A 23 1.60 4.95 5.62
CA THR A 23 3.07 4.83 5.70
C THR A 23 3.71 5.02 4.33
N LEU A 24 3.17 4.35 3.31
CA LEU A 24 3.58 4.52 1.92
C LEU A 24 3.57 5.99 1.49
N PHE A 25 2.52 6.71 1.89
CA PHE A 25 2.37 8.12 1.60
C PHE A 25 3.46 8.96 2.28
N VAL A 26 3.72 8.73 3.57
CA VAL A 26 4.79 9.44 4.30
C VAL A 26 6.16 9.22 3.64
N VAL A 27 6.52 7.98 3.33
CA VAL A 27 7.80 7.65 2.68
C VAL A 27 7.90 8.26 1.28
N ALA A 28 6.79 8.30 0.53
CA ALA A 28 6.74 8.96 -0.78
C ALA A 28 6.99 10.48 -0.69
N GLY A 29 6.60 11.10 0.42
CA GLY A 29 6.82 12.53 0.68
C GLY A 29 8.30 12.81 0.90
N ASP A 30 8.93 12.04 1.78
CA ASP A 30 10.36 12.14 2.08
C ASP A 30 11.22 11.97 0.82
N LEU A 31 10.86 11.03 -0.06
CA LEU A 31 11.52 10.84 -1.36
C LEU A 31 11.36 12.03 -2.33
N LYS A 32 10.24 12.74 -2.30
CA LYS A 32 10.01 13.86 -3.25
C LYS A 32 10.89 15.07 -2.92
N ASP A 33 11.02 15.37 -1.64
CA ASP A 33 11.74 16.57 -1.21
C ASP A 33 13.27 16.39 -1.25
N ASN A 34 13.76 15.21 -1.66
CA ASN A 34 15.17 14.79 -1.54
C ASN A 34 15.75 15.01 -0.13
N ASN A 35 14.87 15.17 0.85
CA ASN A 35 15.23 15.15 2.25
C ASN A 35 15.32 13.68 2.62
N VAL A 36 16.46 13.07 2.32
CA VAL A 36 16.84 11.81 2.97
C VAL A 36 16.91 12.14 4.46
N VAL A 37 15.81 11.89 5.17
CA VAL A 37 15.78 12.03 6.62
C VAL A 37 16.87 11.11 7.14
N PRO A 38 17.73 11.52 8.09
CA PRO A 38 18.79 10.66 8.61
C PRO A 38 18.29 9.31 9.15
N ALA A 39 17.00 9.21 9.48
CA ALA A 39 16.33 7.97 9.85
C ALA A 39 16.29 6.91 8.73
N TRP A 40 16.42 7.32 7.47
CA TRP A 40 16.38 6.47 6.28
C TRP A 40 17.77 6.14 5.72
N THR A 41 18.83 6.46 6.44
CA THR A 41 20.20 6.10 6.06
C THR A 41 20.71 4.97 6.93
N ASP A 42 21.37 3.97 6.35
CA ASP A 42 22.04 2.94 7.13
C ASP A 42 23.37 3.45 7.73
N ALA A 43 24.06 2.55 8.44
CA ALA A 43 25.34 2.86 9.07
C ALA A 43 26.45 3.25 8.08
N ASP A 44 26.31 2.89 6.81
CA ASP A 44 27.25 3.17 5.73
C ASP A 44 26.85 4.43 4.91
N GLY A 45 25.74 5.08 5.29
CA GLY A 45 25.22 6.27 4.63
C GLY A 45 24.47 5.97 3.32
N VAL A 46 24.01 4.73 3.12
CA VAL A 46 23.17 4.36 1.99
C VAL A 46 21.75 4.84 2.22
N ASP A 47 21.19 5.56 1.23
CA ASP A 47 19.79 5.95 1.23
C ASP A 47 18.88 4.73 1.07
N LEU A 48 18.15 4.40 2.14
CA LEU A 48 17.21 3.30 2.19
C LEU A 48 15.78 3.73 1.81
N ALA A 49 15.49 5.03 1.66
CA ALA A 49 14.13 5.50 1.38
C ALA A 49 13.51 4.86 0.12
N PRO A 50 14.26 4.62 -0.99
CA PRO A 50 13.72 3.90 -2.15
C PRO A 50 13.32 2.46 -1.81
N ARG A 51 14.14 1.76 -1.01
CA ARG A 51 13.84 0.38 -0.60
C ARG A 51 12.63 0.33 0.32
N PHE A 52 12.56 1.21 1.32
CA PHE A 52 11.42 1.31 2.21
C PHE A 52 10.13 1.66 1.48
N PHE A 53 10.21 2.48 0.44
CA PHE A 53 9.06 2.78 -0.40
C PHE A 53 8.55 1.52 -1.11
N GLU A 54 9.43 0.70 -1.65
CA GLU A 54 9.07 -0.59 -2.25
C GLU A 54 8.48 -1.57 -1.22
N ASP A 55 9.07 -1.65 -0.03
CA ASP A 55 8.54 -2.49 1.06
C ASP A 55 7.13 -2.02 1.50
N CYS A 56 6.89 -0.71 1.57
CA CYS A 56 5.58 -0.14 1.88
C CYS A 56 4.55 -0.38 0.75
N LEU A 57 4.98 -0.38 -0.52
CA LEU A 57 4.13 -0.73 -1.65
C LEU A 57 3.66 -2.18 -1.53
N ASP A 58 4.59 -3.10 -1.28
CA ASP A 58 4.29 -4.52 -1.11
C ASP A 58 3.38 -4.78 0.07
N GLU A 59 3.65 -4.14 1.20
CA GLU A 59 2.83 -4.24 2.38
C GLU A 59 1.39 -3.74 2.11
N THR A 60 1.27 -2.60 1.42
CA THR A 60 -0.04 -2.03 1.06
C THR A 60 -0.83 -2.96 0.14
N ILE A 61 -0.19 -3.52 -0.89
CA ILE A 61 -0.82 -4.49 -1.80
C ILE A 61 -1.21 -5.75 -1.02
N GLY A 62 -0.31 -6.27 -0.19
CA GLY A 62 -0.54 -7.49 0.60
C GLY A 62 -1.72 -7.37 1.55
N TRP A 63 -1.86 -6.23 2.24
CA TRP A 63 -3.03 -5.98 3.09
C TRP A 63 -4.31 -5.76 2.27
N ALA A 64 -4.23 -5.02 1.17
CA ALA A 64 -5.37 -4.79 0.30
C ALA A 64 -5.97 -6.09 -0.22
N VAL A 65 -5.13 -7.01 -0.66
CA VAL A 65 -5.59 -8.33 -1.11
C VAL A 65 -6.24 -9.11 0.04
N ARG A 66 -5.62 -9.13 1.22
CA ARG A 66 -6.13 -9.88 2.38
C ARG A 66 -7.48 -9.34 2.88
N GLU A 67 -7.62 -8.03 2.99
CA GLU A 67 -8.80 -7.39 3.57
C GLU A 67 -9.95 -7.25 2.55
N SER A 68 -9.65 -7.06 1.26
CA SER A 68 -10.67 -7.02 0.21
C SER A 68 -11.06 -8.40 -0.33
N GLY A 69 -10.15 -9.39 -0.23
CA GLY A 69 -10.28 -10.69 -0.89
C GLY A 69 -10.15 -10.62 -2.42
N GLU A 70 -9.82 -9.46 -2.99
CA GLU A 70 -9.75 -9.26 -4.44
C GLU A 70 -8.48 -9.86 -5.03
N THR A 71 -8.63 -10.60 -6.11
CA THR A 71 -7.52 -11.29 -6.79
C THR A 71 -7.35 -10.86 -8.24
N ASP A 72 -8.30 -10.07 -8.76
CA ASP A 72 -8.16 -9.38 -10.04
C ASP A 72 -7.32 -8.10 -9.87
N PRO A 73 -6.17 -7.99 -10.56
CA PRO A 73 -5.26 -6.86 -10.40
C PRO A 73 -5.90 -5.50 -10.71
N LYS A 74 -6.81 -5.43 -11.70
CA LYS A 74 -7.47 -4.16 -12.06
C LYS A 74 -8.45 -3.70 -10.99
N ARG A 75 -9.23 -4.62 -10.43
CA ARG A 75 -10.15 -4.31 -9.33
C ARG A 75 -9.41 -3.95 -8.06
N LEU A 76 -8.30 -4.63 -7.78
CA LEU A 76 -7.44 -4.30 -6.65
C LEU A 76 -6.79 -2.92 -6.82
N LEU A 77 -6.36 -2.58 -8.04
CA LEU A 77 -5.80 -1.24 -8.34
C LEU A 77 -6.85 -0.17 -8.09
N ALA A 78 -8.07 -0.34 -8.63
CA ALA A 78 -9.16 0.60 -8.42
C ALA A 78 -9.54 0.75 -6.93
N PHE A 79 -9.45 -0.33 -6.17
CA PHE A 79 -9.66 -0.31 -4.72
C PHE A 79 -8.58 0.52 -4.00
N LEU A 80 -7.32 0.30 -4.32
CA LEU A 80 -6.18 1.04 -3.77
C LEU A 80 -6.19 2.51 -4.18
N GLU A 81 -6.47 2.81 -5.44
CA GLU A 81 -6.64 4.17 -5.95
C GLU A 81 -7.71 4.95 -5.17
N ARG A 82 -8.83 4.30 -4.83
CA ARG A 82 -9.88 4.91 -4.01
C ARG A 82 -9.40 5.22 -2.60
N ILE A 83 -8.67 4.31 -1.95
CA ILE A 83 -8.10 4.56 -0.61
C ILE A 83 -7.09 5.69 -0.66
N LEU A 84 -6.19 5.67 -1.63
CA LEU A 84 -5.17 6.69 -1.79
C LEU A 84 -5.78 8.06 -2.11
N ALA A 85 -6.75 8.13 -3.01
CA ALA A 85 -7.43 9.39 -3.34
C ALA A 85 -8.02 10.06 -2.09
N GLN A 86 -8.59 9.28 -1.18
CA GLN A 86 -9.12 9.79 0.09
C GLN A 86 -8.02 10.33 1.02
N TYR A 87 -6.83 9.73 1.01
CA TYR A 87 -5.66 10.27 1.70
C TYR A 87 -5.15 11.57 1.05
N PHE A 88 -5.02 11.61 -0.28
CA PHE A 88 -4.60 12.82 -0.99
C PHE A 88 -5.58 13.98 -0.76
N ASP A 89 -6.89 13.70 -0.78
CA ASP A 89 -7.93 14.71 -0.54
C ASP A 89 -7.97 15.21 0.92
N ALA A 90 -7.58 14.35 1.88
CA ALA A 90 -7.46 14.72 3.30
C ALA A 90 -6.14 15.44 3.61
N CYS A 91 -5.08 15.17 2.85
CA CYS A 91 -3.74 15.71 3.04
C CYS A 91 -3.17 16.36 1.75
N PRO A 92 -3.80 17.43 1.24
CA PRO A 92 -3.41 18.03 -0.05
C PRO A 92 -2.01 18.66 -0.03
N ASP A 93 -1.54 19.11 1.14
CA ASP A 93 -0.26 19.80 1.30
C ASP A 93 0.94 18.86 1.43
N ALA A 94 0.72 17.55 1.43
CA ALA A 94 1.80 16.57 1.61
C ALA A 94 2.77 16.49 0.41
N GLY A 95 2.53 17.28 -0.65
CA GLY A 95 3.43 17.41 -1.78
C GLY A 95 3.53 16.19 -2.68
N ILE A 96 3.09 15.00 -2.28
CA ILE A 96 3.23 13.77 -3.05
C ILE A 96 2.35 13.81 -4.29
N SER A 97 2.89 13.36 -5.43
CA SER A 97 2.08 13.18 -6.64
C SER A 97 1.34 11.84 -6.56
N GLN A 98 0.01 11.90 -6.42
CA GLN A 98 -0.88 10.74 -6.53
C GLN A 98 -0.56 9.88 -7.76
N GLY A 99 -0.30 10.52 -8.90
CA GLY A 99 0.05 9.82 -10.14
C GLY A 99 1.32 8.98 -10.03
N ARG A 100 2.34 9.42 -9.28
CA ARG A 100 3.58 8.65 -9.12
C ARG A 100 3.36 7.38 -8.28
N VAL A 101 2.62 7.49 -7.17
CA VAL A 101 2.31 6.35 -6.31
C VAL A 101 1.42 5.35 -7.04
N VAL A 102 0.39 5.84 -7.74
CA VAL A 102 -0.53 5.00 -8.52
C VAL A 102 0.19 4.29 -9.68
N ASN A 103 1.07 4.99 -10.41
CA ASN A 103 1.86 4.36 -11.47
C ASN A 103 2.72 3.22 -10.92
N ARG A 104 3.40 3.43 -9.79
CA ARG A 104 4.24 2.40 -9.20
C ARG A 104 3.43 1.22 -8.65
N LEU A 105 2.25 1.47 -8.08
CA LEU A 105 1.33 0.41 -7.70
C LEU A 105 0.91 -0.44 -8.91
N SER A 106 0.56 0.20 -10.03
CA SER A 106 0.18 -0.51 -11.26
C SER A 106 1.27 -1.46 -11.77
N GLU A 107 2.54 -1.09 -11.61
CA GLU A 107 3.67 -1.94 -12.01
C GLU A 107 3.85 -3.19 -11.14
N ARG A 108 3.39 -3.15 -9.88
CA ARG A 108 3.63 -4.23 -8.90
C ARG A 108 2.40 -5.05 -8.54
N ILE A 109 1.21 -4.57 -8.91
CA ILE A 109 -0.05 -5.16 -8.45
C ILE A 109 -0.27 -6.58 -8.95
N ASP A 110 0.23 -6.89 -10.15
CA ASP A 110 0.17 -8.24 -10.72
C ASP A 110 0.94 -9.25 -9.86
N GLU A 111 2.14 -8.87 -9.38
CA GLU A 111 2.98 -9.72 -8.53
C GLU A 111 2.29 -10.03 -7.19
N GLY A 112 1.70 -9.00 -6.55
CA GLY A 112 0.96 -9.18 -5.30
C GLY A 112 -0.28 -10.06 -5.45
N CYS A 113 -1.03 -9.92 -6.55
CA CYS A 113 -2.17 -10.78 -6.86
C CYS A 113 -1.76 -12.24 -7.14
N VAL A 114 -0.59 -12.47 -7.75
CA VAL A 114 -0.04 -13.83 -7.93
C VAL A 114 0.33 -14.44 -6.58
N ALA A 115 1.15 -13.74 -5.79
CA ALA A 115 1.64 -14.22 -4.50
C ALA A 115 0.49 -14.60 -3.54
N PHE A 116 -0.57 -13.79 -3.50
CA PHE A 116 -1.73 -14.12 -2.68
C PHE A 116 -2.51 -15.34 -3.20
N ARG A 117 -2.70 -15.47 -4.52
CA ARG A 117 -3.39 -16.65 -5.08
C ARG A 117 -2.64 -17.93 -4.74
N GLU A 118 -1.30 -17.90 -4.76
CA GLU A 118 -0.47 -19.03 -4.36
C GLU A 118 -0.57 -19.33 -2.87
N ALA A 119 -0.46 -18.31 -2.01
CA ALA A 119 -0.62 -18.46 -0.57
C ALA A 119 -2.01 -19.02 -0.20
N LYS A 120 -3.07 -18.54 -0.85
CA LYS A 120 -4.44 -19.04 -0.64
C LYS A 120 -4.58 -20.50 -1.06
N LYS A 121 -4.02 -20.89 -2.21
CA LYS A 121 -4.01 -22.30 -2.65
C LYS A 121 -3.27 -23.20 -1.67
N ALA A 122 -2.15 -22.75 -1.11
CA ALA A 122 -1.40 -23.50 -0.11
C ALA A 122 -2.23 -23.72 1.17
N LEU A 123 -2.85 -22.66 1.69
CA LEU A 123 -3.74 -22.73 2.85
C LEU A 123 -4.95 -23.64 2.61
N ASP A 124 -5.57 -23.56 1.44
CA ASP A 124 -6.71 -24.41 1.05
C ASP A 124 -6.31 -25.87 0.88
N ALA A 125 -5.05 -26.16 0.53
CA ALA A 125 -4.51 -27.51 0.43
C ALA A 125 -4.26 -28.12 1.81
N ASP A 126 -3.62 -27.35 2.71
CA ASP A 126 -3.36 -27.76 4.09
C ASP A 126 -4.66 -28.03 4.86
N ALA A 127 -5.68 -27.18 4.67
CA ALA A 127 -6.99 -27.34 5.29
C ALA A 127 -7.71 -28.64 4.85
N ARG A 128 -7.46 -29.12 3.63
CA ARG A 128 -8.02 -30.39 3.12
C ARG A 128 -7.22 -31.61 3.56
N SER A 129 -5.93 -31.47 3.84
CA SER A 129 -5.10 -32.54 4.38
C SER A 129 -5.32 -32.78 5.88
N ALA A 130 -5.93 -31.82 6.58
CA ALA A 130 -6.24 -31.90 8.01
C ALA A 130 -7.70 -32.36 8.32
N ALA A 131 -8.52 -32.60 7.30
CA ALA A 131 -9.93 -33.02 7.40
C ALA A 131 -10.11 -34.49 6.96
#